data_AF-A0A7M3W5X6-F1
#
_entry.id   AF-A0A7M3W5X6-F1
#
_cell.length_a   1.000
_cell.length_b   1.000
_cell.length_c   1.000
_cell.angle_alpha   90.00
_cell.angle_beta   90.00
_cell.angle_gamma   90.00
#
_symmetry.space_group_name_H-M   'P 1'
#
loop_
_entity.id
_entity.type
_entity.pdbx_description
1 polymer ?
#
loop_
_entity_poly.entity_id
_entity_poly.type
_entity_poly.pdbx_seq_one_letter_code
_entity_poly.pdbx_strand_id
1 'polypeptide(L)'
;MAGEVGLQSDVYLDGVAKPRTLHLKMLRRQWQIIALQVVATVALLGMYLEVVSTYVVGSIDHTVLFDSIELLISDQLPLGDWLTGEGRSGMGRFFVPLVLGLGLGGIMAFIAFQSPKVQQRIKLGFIVGLIVLLVGRLILSWFAGMLFSFDLRLPTNGELETLQWPLLM
;
A
#
# COMPACT_ATOMS: atom_id res chain seq x y z
N MET A 1 -32.12 53.67 -14.84
CA MET A 1 -31.71 53.08 -16.13
C MET A 1 -30.42 52.33 -15.87
N ALA A 2 -30.53 51.01 -15.65
CA ALA A 2 -29.41 50.15 -15.35
C ALA A 2 -28.67 49.82 -16.65
N GLY A 3 -27.42 50.26 -16.77
CA GLY A 3 -26.53 49.86 -17.86
C GLY A 3 -25.95 48.49 -17.54
N GLU A 4 -26.34 47.49 -18.31
CA GLU A 4 -25.76 46.15 -18.22
C GLU A 4 -24.28 46.21 -18.61
N VAL A 5 -23.43 45.79 -17.69
CA VAL A 5 -21.99 45.72 -17.88
C VAL A 5 -21.71 44.51 -18.77
N GLY A 6 -21.26 44.77 -20.01
CA GLY A 6 -21.02 43.75 -21.02
C GLY A 6 -20.01 42.70 -20.57
N LEU A 7 -20.37 41.43 -20.72
CA LEU A 7 -19.47 40.30 -20.56
C LEU A 7 -18.35 40.42 -21.60
N GLN A 8 -17.11 40.45 -21.12
CA GLN A 8 -15.91 40.43 -21.95
C GLN A 8 -15.86 39.11 -22.73
N SER A 9 -16.23 39.19 -24.01
CA SER A 9 -16.13 38.10 -24.97
C SER A 9 -14.72 38.10 -25.55
N ASP A 10 -13.86 37.24 -25.02
CA ASP A 10 -12.60 36.93 -25.69
C ASP A 10 -12.91 36.21 -27.02
N VAL A 11 -12.29 36.75 -28.07
CA VAL A 11 -12.58 36.50 -29.49
C VAL A 11 -12.35 35.04 -29.88
N TYR A 12 -13.36 34.47 -30.54
CA TYR A 12 -13.33 33.15 -31.16
C TYR A 12 -12.72 33.22 -32.57
N LEU A 13 -11.55 32.61 -32.74
CA LEU A 13 -11.11 32.05 -34.03
C LEU A 13 -11.10 30.52 -33.85
N ASP A 14 -11.87 29.83 -34.68
CA ASP A 14 -12.10 28.37 -34.74
C ASP A 14 -12.98 27.70 -33.65
N GLY A 15 -14.31 27.85 -33.83
CA GLY A 15 -15.17 26.70 -34.13
C GLY A 15 -15.63 25.72 -33.03
N VAL A 16 -14.97 25.60 -31.87
CA VAL A 16 -15.53 24.82 -30.73
C VAL A 16 -15.16 25.48 -29.40
N ALA A 17 -15.95 26.49 -29.04
CA ALA A 17 -15.93 27.11 -27.73
C ALA A 17 -16.49 26.15 -26.67
N LYS A 18 -15.65 25.31 -26.05
CA LYS A 18 -16.07 24.56 -24.86
C LYS A 18 -15.93 25.49 -23.65
N PRO A 19 -17.02 25.95 -23.02
CA PRO A 19 -16.91 26.82 -21.86
C PRO A 19 -16.21 26.04 -20.74
N ARG A 20 -14.96 26.39 -20.44
CA ARG A 20 -14.30 25.98 -19.19
C ARG A 20 -14.90 26.82 -18.08
N THR A 21 -16.06 26.39 -17.58
CA THR A 21 -16.66 27.00 -16.39
C THR A 21 -15.69 26.79 -15.22
N LEU A 22 -15.33 27.89 -14.55
CA LEU A 22 -14.44 27.91 -13.39
C LEU A 22 -15.10 27.11 -12.25
N HIS A 23 -14.67 25.86 -12.06
CA HIS A 23 -15.16 24.90 -11.06
C HIS A 23 -14.76 25.27 -9.61
N LEU A 24 -14.66 26.56 -9.27
CA LEU A 24 -14.15 27.06 -7.99
C LEU A 24 -14.93 26.53 -6.78
N LYS A 25 -16.26 26.39 -6.91
CA LYS A 25 -17.10 25.82 -5.84
C LYS A 25 -16.76 24.34 -5.59
N MET A 26 -16.47 23.59 -6.65
CA MET A 26 -16.09 22.18 -6.55
C MET A 26 -14.69 22.04 -5.97
N LEU A 27 -13.75 22.87 -6.41
CA LEU A 27 -12.40 22.91 -5.88
C LEU A 27 -12.40 23.23 -4.39
N ARG A 28 -13.16 24.25 -3.96
CA ARG A 28 -13.30 24.60 -2.53
C ARG A 28 -13.82 23.42 -1.71
N ARG A 29 -14.85 22.72 -2.21
CA ARG A 29 -15.42 21.55 -1.53
C ARG A 29 -14.42 20.41 -1.43
N GLN A 30 -13.64 20.15 -2.48
CA GLN A 30 -12.58 19.15 -2.46
C GLN A 30 -11.51 19.46 -1.41
N TRP A 31 -11.06 20.72 -1.33
CA TRP A 31 -10.10 21.15 -0.30
C TRP A 31 -10.66 21.03 1.11
N GLN A 32 -11.95 21.32 1.33
CA GLN A 32 -12.60 21.10 2.62
C GLN A 32 -12.62 19.63 3.03
N ILE A 33 -12.93 18.73 2.08
CA ILE A 33 -12.94 17.28 2.33
C ILE A 33 -11.52 16.80 2.67
N ILE A 34 -10.50 17.22 1.91
CA ILE A 34 -9.11 16.85 2.16
C ILE A 34 -8.66 17.36 3.53
N ALA A 35 -8.95 18.63 3.86
CA ALA A 35 -8.61 19.19 5.16
C ALA A 35 -9.26 18.40 6.31
N LEU A 36 -10.55 18.06 6.19
CA LEU A 36 -11.25 17.25 7.18
C LEU A 36 -10.63 15.85 7.31
N GLN A 37 -10.28 15.22 6.19
CA GLN A 37 -9.65 13.90 6.18
C GLN A 37 -8.28 13.91 6.84
N VAL A 38 -7.45 14.94 6.60
CA VAL A 38 -6.15 15.10 7.26
C VAL A 38 -6.34 15.28 8.76
N VAL A 39 -7.24 16.17 9.19
CA VAL A 39 -7.52 16.38 10.62
C VAL A 39 -8.03 15.10 11.28
N ALA A 40 -8.94 14.38 10.64
CA ALA A 40 -9.45 13.10 11.14
C ALA A 40 -8.34 12.05 11.27
N THR A 41 -7.43 11.97 10.30
CA THR A 41 -6.31 11.01 10.31
C THR A 41 -5.32 11.34 11.44
N VAL A 42 -5.00 12.62 11.64
CA VAL A 42 -4.12 13.06 12.74
C VAL A 42 -4.78 12.82 14.09
N ALA A 43 -6.08 13.09 14.23
CA ALA A 43 -6.83 12.80 15.44
C ALA A 43 -6.86 11.30 15.76
N LEU A 44 -7.09 10.46 14.74
CA LEU A 44 -7.07 9.00 14.88
C LEU A 44 -5.69 8.49 15.28
N LEU A 45 -4.61 9.03 14.71
CA LEU A 45 -3.24 8.74 15.16
C LEU A 45 -3.01 9.14 16.62
N GLY A 46 -3.44 10.34 17.01
CA GLY A 46 -3.32 10.81 18.39
C GLY A 46 -4.04 9.88 19.37
N MET A 47 -5.28 9.51 19.06
CA MET A 47 -6.05 8.55 19.85
C MET A 47 -5.34 7.19 19.92
N TYR A 48 -4.82 6.69 18.81
CA TYR A 48 -4.07 5.43 18.78
C TYR A 48 -2.84 5.49 19.70
N LEU A 49 -2.05 6.56 19.61
CA LEU A 49 -0.85 6.73 20.45
C LEU A 49 -1.20 6.78 21.93
N GLU A 50 -2.28 7.48 22.30
CA GLU A 50 -2.74 7.58 23.69
C GLU A 50 -3.17 6.21 24.24
N VAL A 51 -3.96 5.47 23.45
CA VAL A 51 -4.42 4.12 23.82
C VAL A 51 -3.24 3.17 23.98
N VAL A 52 -2.30 3.20 23.03
CA VAL A 52 -1.10 2.36 23.07
C VAL A 52 -0.24 2.71 24.28
N SER A 53 0.00 3.99 24.52
CA SER A 53 0.79 4.46 25.67
C SER A 53 0.16 4.06 27.00
N THR A 54 -1.17 4.12 27.11
CA THR A 54 -1.88 3.90 28.38
C THR A 54 -2.11 2.43 28.68
N TYR A 55 -2.45 1.62 27.67
CA TYR A 55 -2.95 0.27 27.88
C TYR A 55 -2.02 -0.84 27.38
N VAL A 56 -1.13 -0.53 26.43
CA VAL A 56 -0.37 -1.56 25.67
C VAL A 56 1.12 -1.51 26.01
N VAL A 57 1.69 -0.32 26.17
CA VAL A 57 3.10 -0.17 26.55
C VAL A 57 3.34 -0.76 27.94
N GLY A 58 4.26 -1.73 28.02
CA GLY A 58 4.63 -2.36 29.28
C GLY A 58 3.67 -3.45 29.78
N SER A 59 2.68 -3.84 28.98
CA SER A 59 1.76 -4.97 29.27
C SER A 59 1.91 -6.07 28.23
N ILE A 60 1.03 -6.10 27.22
CA ILE A 60 0.97 -7.07 26.14
C ILE A 60 1.07 -6.29 24.83
N ASP A 61 2.26 -6.27 24.23
CA ASP A 61 2.49 -5.67 22.91
C ASP A 61 2.87 -6.73 21.87
N HIS A 62 2.99 -6.29 20.61
CA HIS A 62 3.35 -7.15 19.48
C HIS A 62 4.77 -7.74 19.60
N THR A 63 5.67 -7.11 20.38
CA THR A 63 7.05 -7.61 20.55
C THR A 63 7.08 -8.86 21.40
N VAL A 64 6.15 -9.00 22.37
CA VAL A 64 6.00 -10.22 23.18
C VAL A 64 5.67 -11.44 22.31
N LEU A 65 4.86 -11.27 21.26
CA LEU A 65 4.54 -12.37 20.34
C LEU A 65 5.77 -12.81 19.55
N PHE A 66 6.58 -11.86 19.05
CA PHE A 66 7.80 -12.18 18.31
C PHE A 66 8.83 -12.86 19.19
N ASP A 67 9.09 -12.33 20.38
CA ASP A 67 9.99 -12.94 21.39
C ASP A 67 9.54 -14.36 21.77
N SER A 68 8.23 -14.58 21.96
CA SER A 68 7.68 -15.91 22.25
C SER A 68 7.91 -16.91 21.10
N ILE A 69 7.86 -16.44 19.85
CA ILE A 69 8.10 -17.29 18.67
C ILE A 69 9.60 -17.61 18.55
N GLU A 70 10.48 -16.65 18.79
CA GLU A 70 11.93 -16.88 18.78
C GLU A 70 12.35 -17.89 19.85
N LEU A 71 11.81 -17.75 21.06
CA LEU A 71 11.99 -18.73 22.13
C LEU A 71 11.48 -20.12 21.73
N LEU A 72 10.33 -20.21 21.04
CA LEU A 72 9.75 -21.48 20.61
C LEU A 72 10.58 -22.17 19.53
N ILE A 73 11.12 -21.41 18.58
CA ILE A 73 11.93 -21.93 17.47
C ILE A 73 13.40 -22.10 17.89
N SER A 74 13.80 -21.51 19.02
CA SER A 74 15.20 -21.44 19.49
C SER A 74 16.14 -20.87 18.44
N ASP A 75 15.62 -19.96 17.61
CA ASP A 75 16.32 -19.30 16.52
C ASP A 75 15.74 -17.89 16.33
N GLN A 76 16.54 -17.00 15.76
CA GLN A 76 16.12 -15.63 15.49
C GLN A 76 15.14 -15.62 14.30
N LEU A 77 14.12 -14.77 14.36
CA LEU A 77 13.20 -14.64 13.24
C LEU A 77 13.96 -14.12 12.00
N PRO A 78 13.58 -14.55 10.79
CA PRO A 78 14.07 -13.96 9.55
C PRO A 78 13.52 -12.55 9.29
N LEU A 79 13.04 -11.86 10.35
CA LEU A 79 12.59 -10.49 10.38
C LEU A 79 13.55 -9.74 11.29
N GLY A 80 14.15 -8.65 10.80
CA GLY A 80 15.10 -7.90 11.64
C GLY A 80 14.41 -7.26 12.85
N ASP A 81 15.12 -7.21 13.98
CA ASP A 81 14.66 -6.62 15.26
C ASP A 81 14.15 -5.18 15.09
N TRP A 82 14.74 -4.45 14.14
CA TRP A 82 14.32 -3.11 13.82
C TRP A 82 12.89 -3.05 13.27
N LEU A 83 12.42 -4.10 12.59
CA LEU A 83 11.08 -4.24 12.00
C LEU A 83 10.08 -4.79 13.03
N THR A 84 10.49 -5.78 13.82
CA THR A 84 9.65 -6.37 14.87
C THR A 84 9.46 -5.42 16.06
N GLY A 85 10.37 -4.46 16.24
CA GLY A 85 10.34 -3.53 17.36
C GLY A 85 11.04 -4.06 18.62
N GLU A 86 11.63 -5.25 18.52
CA GLU A 86 12.36 -5.92 19.59
C GLU A 86 13.59 -5.12 20.04
N GLY A 87 13.94 -5.23 21.32
CA GLY A 87 15.02 -4.46 21.94
C GLY A 87 14.73 -2.97 22.16
N ARG A 88 13.62 -2.43 21.64
CA ARG A 88 13.16 -1.06 21.95
C ARG A 88 12.31 -1.04 23.22
N SER A 89 12.18 0.13 23.84
CA SER A 89 11.36 0.33 25.05
C SER A 89 10.31 1.43 24.84
N GLY A 90 9.21 1.33 25.58
CA GLY A 90 8.15 2.34 25.55
C GLY A 90 7.45 2.44 24.18
N MET A 91 7.10 3.66 23.79
CA MET A 91 6.45 3.96 22.50
C MET A 91 7.33 3.64 21.28
N GLY A 92 8.65 3.51 21.46
CA GLY A 92 9.59 3.23 20.37
C GLY A 92 9.33 1.89 19.67
N ARG A 93 8.67 0.94 20.34
CA ARG A 93 8.27 -0.36 19.77
C ARG A 93 7.25 -0.21 18.64
N PHE A 94 6.36 0.78 18.73
CA PHE A 94 5.23 0.96 17.81
C PHE A 94 5.54 1.83 16.59
N PHE A 95 6.76 2.36 16.48
CA PHE A 95 7.16 3.22 15.38
C PHE A 95 6.99 2.53 14.02
N VAL A 96 7.46 1.29 13.89
CA VAL A 96 7.38 0.56 12.63
C VAL A 96 5.95 0.23 12.22
N PRO A 97 5.10 -0.37 13.07
CA PRO A 97 3.68 -0.57 12.75
C PRO A 97 2.97 0.73 12.35
N LEU A 98 3.29 1.85 13.01
CA LEU A 98 2.71 3.15 12.70
C LEU A 98 3.13 3.66 11.33
N VAL A 99 4.43 3.60 11.01
CA VAL A 99 4.96 4.04 9.70
C VAL A 99 4.43 3.14 8.58
N LEU A 100 4.37 1.82 8.79
CA LEU A 100 3.81 0.89 7.81
C LEU A 100 2.31 1.13 7.59
N GLY A 101 1.54 1.31 8.66
CA GLY A 101 0.11 1.59 8.58
C GLY A 101 -0.18 2.90 7.84
N LEU A 102 0.56 3.96 8.15
CA LEU A 102 0.44 5.25 7.47
C LEU A 102 0.94 5.21 6.02
N GLY A 103 2.04 4.51 5.77
CA GLY A 103 2.58 4.34 4.42
C GLY A 103 1.60 3.59 3.52
N LEU A 104 1.11 2.43 3.97
CA LEU A 104 0.12 1.64 3.23
C LEU A 104 -1.18 2.40 3.03
N GLY A 105 -1.72 3.04 4.08
CA GLY A 105 -2.92 3.85 4.00
C GLY A 105 -2.75 5.04 3.05
N GLY A 106 -1.61 5.71 3.10
CA GLY A 106 -1.26 6.83 2.22
C GLY A 106 -1.11 6.41 0.77
N ILE A 107 -0.45 5.28 0.49
CA ILE A 107 -0.33 4.69 -0.85
C ILE A 107 -1.73 4.35 -1.39
N MET A 108 -2.56 3.70 -0.58
CA MET A 108 -3.92 3.34 -0.99
C MET A 108 -4.78 4.58 -1.28
N ALA A 109 -4.72 5.60 -0.41
CA ALA A 109 -5.40 6.87 -0.63
C ALA A 109 -4.91 7.55 -1.92
N PHE A 110 -3.60 7.58 -2.15
CA PHE A 110 -3.00 8.13 -3.37
C PHE A 110 -3.50 7.41 -4.63
N ILE A 111 -3.54 6.07 -4.61
CA ILE A 111 -4.08 5.25 -5.71
C ILE A 111 -5.57 5.55 -5.91
N ALA A 112 -6.34 5.71 -4.83
CA ALA A 112 -7.78 5.98 -4.91
C ALA A 112 -8.10 7.33 -5.57
N PHE A 113 -7.22 8.33 -5.45
CA PHE A 113 -7.37 9.61 -6.15
C PHE A 113 -6.90 9.58 -7.61
N GLN A 114 -6.24 8.52 -8.07
CA GLN A 114 -5.87 8.38 -9.47
C GLN A 114 -7.08 8.13 -10.37
N SER A 115 -6.97 8.48 -11.66
CA SER A 115 -8.01 8.20 -12.64
C SER A 115 -8.32 6.69 -12.75
N PRO A 116 -9.56 6.29 -13.12
CA PRO A 116 -9.93 4.87 -13.23
C PRO A 116 -9.02 4.06 -14.16
N LYS A 117 -8.52 4.69 -15.24
CA LYS A 117 -7.57 4.07 -16.18
C LYS A 117 -6.24 3.74 -15.51
N VAL A 118 -5.74 4.63 -14.66
CA VAL A 118 -4.48 4.42 -13.92
C VAL A 118 -4.67 3.36 -12.85
N GLN A 119 -5.77 3.39 -12.10
CA GLN A 119 -6.09 2.34 -11.12
C GLN A 119 -6.15 0.95 -11.78
N GLN A 120 -6.79 0.84 -12.95
CA GLN A 120 -6.85 -0.41 -13.69
C GLN A 120 -5.47 -0.89 -14.14
N ARG A 121 -4.62 0.02 -14.64
CA ARG A 121 -3.23 -0.32 -15.02
C ARG A 121 -2.39 -0.79 -13.84
N ILE A 122 -2.53 -0.15 -12.68
CA ILE A 122 -1.83 -0.57 -11.45
C ILE A 122 -2.30 -1.96 -11.03
N LYS A 123 -3.62 -2.21 -10.99
CA LYS A 123 -4.17 -3.53 -10.65
C LYS A 123 -3.72 -4.62 -11.63
N LEU A 124 -3.76 -4.32 -12.93
CA LEU A 124 -3.33 -5.25 -13.96
C LEU A 124 -1.82 -5.51 -13.88
N GLY A 125 -1.01 -4.46 -13.67
CA GLY A 125 0.43 -4.60 -13.45
C GLY A 125 0.75 -5.46 -12.24
N PHE A 126 0.02 -5.29 -11.13
CA PHE A 126 0.16 -6.11 -9.94
C PHE A 126 -0.17 -7.58 -10.22
N ILE A 127 -1.31 -7.87 -10.86
CA ILE A 127 -1.73 -9.24 -11.20
C ILE A 127 -0.73 -9.89 -12.16
N VAL A 128 -0.36 -9.20 -13.25
CA VAL A 128 0.61 -9.69 -14.23
C VAL A 128 1.96 -9.92 -13.58
N GLY A 129 2.42 -9.00 -12.72
CA GLY A 129 3.66 -9.16 -11.97
C GLY A 129 3.64 -10.39 -11.08
N LEU A 130 2.53 -10.63 -10.37
CA LEU A 130 2.35 -11.81 -9.52
C LEU A 130 2.36 -13.10 -10.35
N ILE A 131 1.66 -13.13 -11.49
CA ILE A 131 1.69 -14.25 -12.44
C ILE A 131 3.12 -14.51 -12.94
N VAL A 132 3.82 -13.47 -13.40
CA VAL A 132 5.18 -13.58 -13.91
C VAL A 132 6.14 -14.08 -12.84
N LEU A 133 5.99 -13.63 -11.59
CA LEU A 133 6.81 -14.10 -10.47
C LEU A 133 6.58 -15.59 -10.21
N LEU A 134 5.33 -16.03 -10.13
CA LEU A 134 5.00 -17.43 -9.83
C LEU A 134 5.37 -18.37 -10.98
N VAL A 135 4.93 -18.04 -12.19
CA VAL A 135 5.21 -18.82 -13.38
C VAL A 135 6.70 -18.77 -13.71
N GLY A 136 7.34 -17.61 -13.58
CA GLY A 136 8.77 -17.45 -13.79
C GLY A 136 9.59 -18.31 -12.83
N ARG A 137 9.24 -18.33 -11.53
CA ARG A 137 9.88 -19.21 -10.55
C ARG A 137 9.72 -20.68 -10.92
N LEU A 138 8.51 -21.11 -11.28
CA LEU A 138 8.25 -22.48 -11.73
C LEU A 138 9.11 -22.82 -12.95
N ILE A 139 9.06 -22.01 -14.01
CA ILE A 139 9.79 -22.25 -15.26
C ILE A 139 11.29 -22.30 -15.00
N LEU A 140 11.85 -21.37 -14.21
CA LEU A 140 13.28 -21.36 -13.90
C LEU A 140 13.70 -22.62 -13.12
N SER A 141 12.92 -23.02 -12.12
CA SER A 141 13.20 -24.23 -11.33
C SER A 141 13.10 -25.51 -12.17
N TRP A 142 12.04 -25.63 -12.97
CA TRP A 142 11.80 -26.77 -13.85
C TRP A 142 12.82 -26.87 -14.98
N PHE A 143 13.12 -25.75 -15.64
CA PHE A 143 14.09 -25.70 -16.73
C PHE A 143 15.51 -25.98 -16.23
N ALA A 144 15.90 -25.42 -15.08
CA ALA A 144 17.18 -25.75 -14.47
C ALA A 144 17.25 -27.24 -14.11
N GLY A 145 16.19 -27.79 -13.52
CA GLY A 145 16.08 -29.22 -13.21
C GLY A 145 16.28 -30.10 -14.45
N MET A 146 15.64 -29.76 -15.56
CA MET A 146 15.78 -30.46 -16.85
C MET A 146 17.20 -30.34 -17.42
N LEU A 147 17.79 -29.14 -17.37
CA LEU A 147 19.12 -28.87 -17.92
C LEU A 147 20.22 -29.67 -17.20
N PHE A 148 20.13 -29.82 -15.89
CA PHE A 148 21.13 -30.54 -15.09
C PHE A 148 20.89 -32.05 -15.00
N SER A 149 19.64 -32.51 -15.18
CA SER A 149 19.30 -33.95 -15.20
C SER A 149 19.34 -34.57 -16.60
N PHE A 150 19.40 -33.75 -17.66
CA PHE A 150 19.36 -34.16 -19.07
C PHE A 150 18.17 -35.07 -19.42
N ASP A 151 17.03 -34.88 -18.75
CA ASP A 151 15.82 -35.67 -18.95
C ASP A 151 14.61 -34.78 -19.27
N LEU A 152 13.91 -35.08 -20.37
CA LEU A 152 12.73 -34.32 -20.80
C LEU A 152 11.51 -34.82 -20.02
N ARG A 153 11.22 -34.13 -18.91
CA ARG A 153 10.10 -34.46 -18.02
C ARG A 153 9.16 -33.29 -17.78
N LEU A 154 7.93 -33.60 -17.39
CA LEU A 154 6.99 -32.63 -16.85
C LEU A 154 7.46 -32.12 -15.47
N PRO A 155 6.94 -30.98 -14.98
CA PRO A 155 7.22 -30.49 -13.64
C PRO A 155 6.89 -31.54 -12.58
N THR A 156 7.81 -31.71 -11.64
CA THR A 156 7.63 -32.58 -10.47
C THR A 156 6.78 -31.91 -9.42
N ASN A 157 6.27 -32.68 -8.46
CA ASN A 157 5.45 -32.16 -7.36
C ASN A 157 6.19 -31.05 -6.58
N GLY A 158 7.50 -31.20 -6.32
CA GLY A 158 8.28 -30.16 -5.64
C GLY A 158 8.44 -28.86 -6.43
N GLU A 159 8.47 -28.93 -7.77
CA GLU A 159 8.46 -27.73 -8.62
C GLU A 159 7.07 -27.08 -8.63
N LEU A 160 5.98 -27.86 -8.64
CA LEU A 160 4.62 -27.35 -8.56
C LEU A 160 4.29 -26.70 -7.21
N GLU A 161 4.85 -27.20 -6.11
CA GLU A 161 4.75 -26.60 -4.78
C GLU A 161 5.30 -25.17 -4.73
N THR A 162 6.22 -24.80 -5.63
CA THR A 162 6.73 -23.42 -5.71
C THR A 162 5.64 -22.39 -6.08
N LEU A 163 4.54 -22.81 -6.71
CA LEU A 163 3.38 -21.98 -6.99
C LEU A 163 2.51 -21.73 -5.75
N GLN A 164 2.53 -22.66 -4.80
CA GLN A 164 1.75 -22.59 -3.57
C GLN A 164 2.45 -21.75 -2.50
N TRP A 165 3.75 -21.52 -2.66
CA TRP A 165 4.57 -20.76 -1.72
C TRP A 165 3.96 -19.42 -1.21
N PRO A 166 3.36 -18.53 -2.04
CA PRO A 166 2.72 -17.32 -1.50
C PRO A 166 1.44 -17.57 -0.69
N LEU A 167 0.87 -18.78 -0.76
CA LEU A 167 -0.33 -19.20 -0.02
C LEU A 167 0.03 -20.02 1.24
N LEU A 168 1.28 -20.49 1.34
CA LEU A 168 1.81 -21.27 2.45
C LEU A 168 2.52 -20.39 3.50
N MET A 169 2.48 -19.06 3.31
CA MET A 169 2.86 -18.05 4.31
C MET A 169 1.67 -17.59 5.13
#